data_AF-A0A4S9XAH8-F1
#
_entry.id   AF-A0A4S9XAH8-F1
#
_cell.length_a   1.000
_cell.length_b   1.000
_cell.length_c   1.000
_cell.angle_alpha   90.00
_cell.angle_beta   90.00
_cell.angle_gamma   90.00
#
_symmetry.space_group_name_H-M   'P 1'
#
loop_
_entity.id
_entity.type
_entity.pdbx_description
1 polymer ?
#
loop_
_entity_poly.entity_id
_entity_poly.type
_entity_poly.pdbx_seq_one_letter_code
_entity_poly.pdbx_strand_id
1 'polypeptide(L)'
;MSSQDRSCLCKSEAPSDQCDILSPPFSTAKPGHYTCNIEYLGTLYSITWTGSQMYPDLSSFPNVPDYNPQKINLSPEITAIWSTSKLVNCGADAVLRCSHKA
;
A
#
# COMPACT_ATOMS: atom_id res chain seq x y z
N MET A 1 28.95 -3.14 27.69
CA MET A 1 28.21 -3.63 26.51
C MET A 1 26.98 -2.76 26.36
N SER A 2 26.99 -1.86 25.38
CA SER A 2 25.92 -0.88 25.18
C SER A 2 24.71 -1.58 24.57
N SER A 3 23.65 -1.78 25.36
CA SER A 3 22.34 -2.16 24.86
C SER A 3 21.81 -1.00 24.02
N GLN A 4 22.13 -0.99 22.73
CA GLN A 4 21.44 -0.13 21.78
C GLN A 4 19.97 -0.57 21.79
N ASP A 5 19.13 0.26 22.38
CA ASP A 5 17.68 0.21 22.24
C ASP A 5 17.39 0.28 20.74
N ARG A 6 17.19 -0.89 20.11
CA ARG A 6 16.76 -1.02 18.72
C ARG A 6 15.29 -0.63 18.67
N SER A 7 15.00 0.65 18.84
CA SER A 7 13.66 1.17 18.66
C SER A 7 13.23 0.89 17.22
N CYS A 8 12.31 -0.08 17.03
CA CYS A 8 11.68 -0.28 15.74
C CYS A 8 11.06 1.04 15.27
N LEU A 9 11.33 1.42 14.02
CA LEU A 9 10.75 2.62 13.40
C LEU A 9 9.21 2.54 13.27
N CYS A 10 8.62 1.37 13.52
CA CYS A 10 7.18 1.15 13.56
C CYS A 10 6.48 1.66 14.84
N LYS A 11 7.21 2.32 15.76
CA LYS A 11 6.71 2.78 17.07
C LYS A 11 5.79 4.04 17.05
N SER A 12 5.38 4.54 15.89
CA SER A 12 4.40 5.66 15.74
C SER A 12 3.80 5.62 14.32
N GLU A 13 2.56 5.97 13.99
CA GLU A 13 1.35 6.41 14.70
C GLU A 13 0.19 5.40 14.43
N ALA A 14 -1.06 5.77 14.72
CA ALA A 14 -2.26 5.06 14.25
C ALA A 14 -2.28 4.99 12.71
N PRO A 15 -3.05 4.09 12.08
CA PRO A 15 -3.26 4.14 10.63
C PRO A 15 -3.77 5.54 10.27
N SER A 16 -2.98 6.28 9.49
CA SER A 16 -3.44 7.51 8.87
C SER A 16 -4.51 7.14 7.83
N ASP A 17 -5.52 7.97 7.63
CA ASP A 17 -6.50 7.85 6.52
C ASP A 17 -5.84 8.20 5.17
N GLN A 18 -4.53 7.98 5.04
CA GLN A 18 -3.73 8.26 3.86
C GLN A 18 -3.52 6.98 3.05
N CYS A 19 -3.49 7.14 1.73
CA CYS A 19 -3.08 6.07 0.83
C CYS A 19 -1.56 6.04 0.67
N ASP A 20 -0.94 4.92 1.01
CA ASP A 20 0.46 4.66 0.69
C ASP A 20 0.56 4.05 -0.70
N ILE A 21 1.31 4.69 -1.60
CA ILE A 21 1.56 4.17 -2.94
C ILE A 21 2.65 3.10 -2.86
N LEU A 22 2.30 1.87 -3.22
CA LEU A 22 3.18 0.71 -3.07
C LEU A 22 3.90 0.33 -4.37
N SER A 23 3.45 0.83 -5.52
CA SER A 23 4.04 0.49 -6.80
C SER A 23 4.01 1.65 -7.79
N PRO A 24 4.88 1.63 -8.81
CA PRO A 24 4.80 2.53 -9.96
C PRO A 24 3.44 2.43 -10.65
N PRO A 25 3.06 3.44 -11.44
CA PRO A 25 1.95 3.32 -12.37
C PRO A 25 2.38 2.41 -13.53
N PHE A 26 1.73 1.27 -13.67
CA PHE A 26 1.96 0.32 -14.75
C PHE A 26 0.88 0.45 -15.83
N SER A 27 1.27 0.24 -17.09
CA SER A 27 0.32 0.10 -18.18
C SER A 27 -0.46 -1.20 -18.03
N THR A 28 -1.76 -1.16 -18.34
CA THR A 28 -2.59 -2.37 -18.42
C THR A 28 -2.63 -2.92 -19.85
N ALA A 29 -3.32 -4.04 -20.06
CA ALA A 29 -3.60 -4.58 -21.40
C ALA A 29 -4.47 -3.63 -22.25
N LYS A 30 -5.19 -2.69 -21.63
CA LYS A 30 -6.02 -1.71 -22.33
C LYS A 30 -5.24 -0.40 -22.53
N PRO A 31 -5.06 0.08 -23.77
CA PRO A 31 -4.35 1.34 -24.03
C PRO A 31 -4.99 2.53 -23.31
N GLY A 32 -4.15 3.39 -22.72
CA GLY A 32 -4.61 4.57 -21.96
C GLY A 32 -5.17 4.26 -20.57
N HIS A 33 -5.07 3.01 -20.11
CA HIS A 33 -5.41 2.60 -18.75
C HIS A 33 -4.17 2.19 -17.97
N TYR A 34 -4.09 2.68 -16.74
CA TYR A 34 -2.96 2.49 -15.85
C TYR A 34 -3.41 1.95 -14.50
N THR A 35 -2.52 1.25 -13.81
CA THR A 35 -2.79 0.66 -12.50
C THR A 35 -1.61 0.80 -11.56
N CYS A 36 -1.88 0.89 -10.27
CA CYS A 36 -0.88 0.73 -9.23
C CYS A 36 -1.52 0.08 -7.99
N ASN A 37 -0.66 -0.43 -7.12
CA ASN A 37 -1.06 -0.95 -5.83
C ASN A 37 -0.89 0.12 -4.76
N ILE A 38 -1.86 0.20 -3.86
CA ILE A 38 -1.86 1.11 -2.71
C ILE A 38 -2.25 0.37 -1.44
N GLU A 39 -1.82 0.87 -0.30
CA GLU A 39 -2.37 0.51 1.00
C GLU A 39 -3.27 1.62 1.51
N TYR A 40 -4.45 1.27 2.01
CA TYR A 40 -5.34 2.18 2.70
C TYR A 40 -5.90 1.47 3.93
N LEU A 41 -5.71 2.07 5.11
CA LEU A 41 -6.13 1.50 6.40
C LEU A 41 -5.71 0.03 6.59
N GLY A 42 -4.47 -0.30 6.21
CA GLY A 42 -3.92 -1.65 6.32
C GLY A 42 -4.48 -2.67 5.33
N THR A 43 -5.33 -2.24 4.38
CA THR A 43 -5.87 -3.08 3.31
C THR A 43 -5.18 -2.76 1.99
N LEU A 44 -4.77 -3.82 1.29
CA LEU A 44 -4.14 -3.73 -0.02
C LEU A 44 -5.19 -3.60 -1.14
N TYR A 45 -5.04 -2.59 -1.98
CA TYR A 45 -5.88 -2.34 -3.15
C TYR A 45 -5.03 -2.24 -4.42
N SER A 46 -5.60 -2.67 -5.54
CA SER A 46 -5.18 -2.26 -6.87
C SER A 46 -6.17 -1.21 -7.36
N ILE A 47 -5.67 -0.06 -7.78
CA ILE A 47 -6.50 0.97 -8.42
C ILE A 47 -6.21 0.98 -9.92
N THR A 48 -7.23 1.26 -10.74
CA THR A 48 -7.08 1.44 -12.19
C THR A 48 -7.74 2.74 -12.63
N TRP A 49 -7.07 3.54 -13.45
CA TRP A 49 -7.56 4.82 -13.97
C TRP A 49 -7.25 4.98 -15.47
N THR A 50 -7.83 6.01 -16.08
CA THR A 50 -7.63 6.37 -17.49
C THR A 50 -6.88 7.69 -17.64
N GLY A 51 -6.25 7.91 -18.80
CA GLY A 51 -5.66 9.20 -19.16
C GLY A 51 -4.14 9.14 -19.27
N SER A 52 -3.42 9.60 -18.25
CA SER A 52 -1.95 9.66 -18.24
C SER A 52 -1.34 8.67 -17.23
N GLN A 53 -0.09 8.26 -17.47
CA GLN A 53 0.68 7.39 -16.57
C GLN A 53 1.24 8.15 -15.35
N MET A 54 0.49 9.12 -14.84
CA MET A 54 0.74 9.81 -13.58
C MET A 54 -0.21 9.26 -12.54
N TYR A 55 0.19 9.26 -11.26
CA TYR A 55 -0.71 8.84 -10.19
C TYR A 55 -1.96 9.73 -10.15
N PRO A 56 -3.16 9.14 -9.94
CA PRO A 56 -4.37 9.92 -9.73
C PRO A 56 -4.31 10.60 -8.35
N ASP A 57 -5.17 11.61 -8.15
CA ASP A 57 -5.34 12.21 -6.82
C ASP A 57 -6.03 11.19 -5.89
N LEU A 58 -5.39 10.85 -4.77
CA LEU A 58 -5.90 9.90 -3.78
C LEU A 58 -6.42 10.58 -2.51
N SER A 59 -6.49 11.92 -2.48
CA SER A 59 -6.91 12.72 -1.32
C SER A 59 -8.30 12.35 -0.78
N SER A 60 -9.17 11.83 -1.66
CA SER A 60 -10.57 11.51 -1.37
C SER A 60 -10.86 10.00 -1.45
N PHE A 61 -9.84 9.14 -1.39
CA PHE A 61 -10.02 7.69 -1.36
C PHE A 61 -10.90 7.26 -0.17
N PRO A 62 -11.83 6.29 -0.33
CA PRO A 62 -12.13 5.48 -1.52
C PRO A 62 -13.22 6.06 -2.46
N ASN A 63 -13.66 7.30 -2.26
CA ASN A 63 -14.97 7.80 -2.75
C ASN A 63 -14.89 8.71 -3.99
N VAL A 64 -14.14 8.35 -5.04
CA VAL A 64 -14.04 9.17 -6.27
C VAL A 64 -14.20 8.34 -7.55
N PRO A 65 -14.72 8.94 -8.64
CA PRO A 65 -15.00 8.25 -9.89
C PRO A 65 -13.77 8.03 -10.79
N ASP A 66 -12.66 8.72 -10.52
CA ASP A 66 -11.50 8.78 -11.43
C ASP A 66 -10.64 7.52 -11.44
N TYR A 67 -10.82 6.65 -10.45
CA TYR A 67 -10.20 5.34 -10.39
C TYR A 67 -11.16 4.29 -9.85
N ASN A 68 -10.94 3.05 -10.26
CA ASN A 68 -11.67 1.89 -9.75
C ASN A 68 -10.79 1.14 -8.73
N PRO A 69 -11.05 1.25 -7.42
CA PRO A 69 -10.35 0.47 -6.41
C PRO A 69 -10.86 -0.97 -6.38
N GLN A 70 -9.94 -1.92 -6.38
CA GLN A 70 -10.20 -3.35 -6.27
C GLN A 70 -9.35 -3.91 -5.13
N LYS A 71 -9.99 -4.50 -4.12
CA LYS A 71 -9.27 -5.14 -3.02
C LYS A 71 -8.48 -6.33 -3.55
N ILE A 72 -7.19 -6.42 -3.19
CA ILE A 72 -6.37 -7.56 -3.58
C ILE A 72 -6.63 -8.71 -2.59
N ASN A 73 -7.10 -9.84 -3.10
CA ASN A 73 -7.28 -11.05 -2.31
C ASN A 73 -5.91 -11.73 -2.13
N LEU A 74 -5.34 -11.55 -0.95
CA LEU A 74 -4.12 -12.23 -0.53
C LEU A 74 -4.43 -13.66 -0.11
N SER A 75 -3.44 -14.55 -0.19
CA SER A 75 -3.58 -15.88 0.41
C SER A 75 -3.81 -15.76 1.92
N PRO A 76 -4.40 -16.77 2.58
CA PRO A 76 -4.62 -16.72 4.04
C PRO A 76 -3.33 -16.46 4.84
N GLU A 77 -2.23 -17.08 4.44
CA GLU A 77 -0.91 -16.89 5.06
C GLU A 77 -0.43 -15.44 4.95
N ILE A 78 -0.46 -14.88 3.74
CA ILE A 78 -0.03 -13.49 3.52
C ILE A 78 -0.99 -12.52 4.19
N THR A 79 -2.29 -12.81 4.25
CA THR A 79 -3.29 -12.00 4.97
C THR A 79 -2.98 -11.94 6.47
N ALA A 80 -2.57 -13.05 7.08
CA ALA A 80 -2.18 -13.09 8.50
C ALA A 80 -0.93 -12.23 8.76
N ILE A 81 0.06 -12.31 7.88
CA ILE A 81 1.26 -11.46 7.96
C ILE A 81 0.90 -9.98 7.75
N TRP A 82 0.07 -9.66 6.75
CA TRP A 82 -0.29 -8.28 6.40
C TRP A 82 -1.08 -7.59 7.52
N SER A 83 -2.08 -8.28 8.08
CA SER A 83 -2.95 -7.74 9.14
C SER A 83 -2.25 -7.53 10.48
N THR A 84 -1.08 -8.15 10.68
CA THR A 84 -0.32 -8.07 11.93
C THR A 84 0.98 -7.27 11.80
N SER A 85 1.27 -6.76 10.61
CA SER A 85 2.46 -5.96 10.32
C SER A 85 2.08 -4.56 9.85
N LYS A 86 2.95 -3.59 10.12
CA LYS A 86 2.82 -2.22 9.62
C LYS A 86 3.77 -1.99 8.46
N LEU A 87 3.33 -1.24 7.45
CA LEU A 87 4.21 -0.73 6.41
C LEU A 87 5.26 0.20 7.05
N VAL A 88 6.54 -0.02 6.70
CA VAL A 88 7.67 0.79 7.18
C VAL A 88 8.36 1.48 6.02
N ASN A 89 8.43 0.82 4.87
CA ASN A 89 8.99 1.39 3.65
C ASN A 89 8.40 0.69 2.43
N CYS A 90 8.41 1.34 1.28
CA CYS A 90 8.03 0.76 0.00
C CYS A 90 8.92 1.30 -1.12
N GLY A 91 9.04 0.51 -2.18
CA GLY A 91 9.75 0.86 -3.40
C GLY A 91 9.09 0.19 -4.59
N ALA A 92 9.68 0.34 -5.78
CA ALA A 92 9.07 -0.13 -7.02
C ALA A 92 8.72 -1.63 -7.03
N ASP A 93 9.56 -2.45 -6.39
CA ASP A 93 9.50 -3.91 -6.45
C ASP A 93 9.21 -4.59 -5.11
N ALA A 94 9.22 -3.83 -4.01
CA ALA A 94 9.15 -4.41 -2.68
C ALA A 94 8.48 -3.49 -1.65
N VAL A 95 7.77 -4.11 -0.72
CA VAL A 95 7.26 -3.48 0.49
C VAL A 95 7.97 -4.07 1.69
N LEU A 96 8.44 -3.19 2.57
CA LEU A 96 9.02 -3.57 3.85
C LEU A 96 7.99 -3.34 4.94
N ARG A 97 7.65 -4.43 5.65
CA ARG A 97 6.72 -4.39 6.77
C ARG A 97 7.39 -4.91 8.02
N CYS A 98 6.98 -4.41 9.18
CA CYS A 98 7.45 -4.89 10.48
C CYS A 98 6.28 -5.47 11.29
N SER A 99 6.50 -6.63 11.90
CA SER A 99 5.62 -7.24 12.90
C SER A 99 6.37 -7.45 14.20
N HIS A 100 5.67 -7.24 15.32
CA HIS A 100 6.14 -7.55 16.68
C HIS A 100 5.34 -8.67 17.33
N LYS A 101 4.45 -9.32 16.57
CA LYS A 101 3.84 -10.57 17.04
C LYS A 101 4.88 -11.67 16.91
N ALA A 102 5.17 -12.32 18.03
CA ALA A 102 5.99 -13.52 18.12
C ALA A 102 5.29 -14.71 17.46
#